data_AF-A0AAN5YUG9-F1
#
_entry.id   AF-A0AAN5YUG9-F1
#
_cell.length_a   1.000
_cell.length_b   1.000
_cell.length_c   1.000
_cell.angle_alpha   90.00
_cell.angle_beta   90.00
_cell.angle_gamma   90.00
#
_symmetry.space_group_name_H-M   'P 1'
#
loop_
_entity.id
_entity.type
_entity.pdbx_description
1 polymer ?
#
loop_
_entity_poly.entity_id
_entity_poly.type
_entity_poly.pdbx_seq_one_letter_code
_entity_poly.pdbx_strand_id
1 'polypeptide(L)'
;MDASNINDITQDARLRVLGGLYSQAEILQQLIDIYELPEHGTTVVKELIQSLWNQQLEEEATWPDEPTHVEKLQTAFSRLEDEDRIICRMDFTCCQTCGNAEIGGEANESHIGYCFFHQRDTETAVKGGGLSLRYGDFEEDSKDETVVNIGRKIVARLREEGLNVDWAEDPKKTIKLDPFQWRVRLNRS
;
A
#
# COMPACT_ATOMS: atom_id res chain seq x y z
N MET A 1 21.82 10.25 19.75
CA MET A 1 21.24 10.51 18.43
C MET A 1 21.56 11.94 18.06
N ASP A 2 22.10 12.17 16.88
CA ASP A 2 22.18 13.54 16.34
C ASP A 2 20.77 14.02 15.93
N ALA A 3 20.62 15.32 15.69
CA ALA A 3 19.34 15.92 15.36
C ALA A 3 18.78 15.46 13.99
N SER A 4 19.64 15.00 13.07
CA SER A 4 19.22 14.44 11.78
C SER A 4 18.50 13.11 12.00
N ASN A 5 19.07 12.24 12.82
CA ASN A 5 18.54 10.92 13.14
C ASN A 5 17.16 11.01 13.82
N ILE A 6 16.94 11.98 14.71
CA ILE A 6 15.63 12.18 15.36
C ILE A 6 14.56 12.62 14.34
N ASN A 7 14.91 13.50 13.40
CA ASN A 7 13.98 13.94 12.36
C ASN A 7 13.59 12.77 11.44
N ASP A 8 14.56 11.95 11.05
CA ASP A 8 14.34 10.80 10.17
C ASP A 8 13.44 9.75 10.86
N ILE A 9 13.75 9.39 12.11
CA ILE A 9 12.89 8.52 12.94
C ILE A 9 11.46 9.10 13.05
N THR A 10 11.33 10.42 13.21
CA THR A 10 10.02 11.08 13.32
C THR A 10 9.21 10.98 12.03
N GLN A 11 9.85 11.19 10.88
CA GLN A 11 9.18 11.04 9.58
C GLN A 11 8.78 9.60 9.33
N ASP A 12 9.66 8.63 9.62
CA ASP A 12 9.36 7.21 9.43
C ASP A 12 8.25 6.73 10.35
N ALA A 13 8.28 7.12 11.63
CA ALA A 13 7.20 6.83 12.57
C ALA A 13 5.87 7.38 12.06
N ARG A 14 5.86 8.65 11.59
CA ARG A 14 4.67 9.29 11.02
C ARG A 14 4.17 8.53 9.80
N LEU A 15 5.03 8.17 8.85
CA LEU A 15 4.63 7.43 7.65
C LEU A 15 4.01 6.08 7.98
N ARG A 16 4.56 5.37 8.96
CA ARG A 16 4.06 4.06 9.39
C ARG A 16 2.72 4.15 10.10
N VAL A 17 2.53 5.15 10.96
CA VAL A 17 1.24 5.43 11.60
C VAL A 17 0.19 5.80 10.55
N LEU A 18 0.50 6.73 9.64
CA LEU A 18 -0.43 7.13 8.57
C LEU A 18 -0.69 6.02 7.55
N GLY A 19 0.28 5.13 7.35
CA GLY A 19 0.14 3.93 6.55
C GLY A 19 -0.96 3.02 7.10
N GLY A 20 -1.05 2.90 8.43
CA GLY A 20 -2.10 2.13 9.11
C GLY A 20 -2.00 0.61 8.91
N LEU A 21 -0.85 0.11 8.47
CA LEU A 21 -0.61 -1.30 8.13
C LEU A 21 0.00 -2.12 9.28
N TYR A 22 0.44 -1.45 10.35
CA TYR A 22 1.17 -2.04 11.45
C TYR A 22 0.62 -1.54 12.79
N SER A 23 0.63 -2.40 13.81
CA SER A 23 0.37 -2.01 15.19
C SER A 23 1.49 -1.12 15.75
N GLN A 24 1.21 -0.36 16.81
CA GLN A 24 2.24 0.46 17.48
C GLN A 24 3.48 -0.35 17.88
N ALA A 25 3.29 -1.60 18.31
CA ALA A 25 4.39 -2.48 18.71
C ALA A 25 5.27 -2.90 17.52
N GLU A 26 4.65 -3.22 16.38
CA GLU A 26 5.38 -3.56 15.14
C GLU A 26 6.11 -2.34 14.58
N ILE A 27 5.49 -1.15 14.62
CA ILE A 27 6.16 0.10 14.22
C ILE A 27 7.39 0.33 15.10
N LEU A 28 7.25 0.18 16.42
CA LEU A 28 8.36 0.34 17.35
C LEU A 28 9.48 -0.66 17.05
N GLN A 29 9.17 -1.94 16.87
CA GLN A 29 10.17 -2.96 16.58
C GLN A 29 10.92 -2.66 15.28
N GLN A 30 10.22 -2.27 14.22
CA GLN A 30 10.85 -1.92 12.95
C GLN A 30 11.78 -0.70 13.08
N LEU A 31 11.40 0.31 13.87
CA LEU A 31 12.27 1.47 14.11
C LEU A 31 13.47 1.14 14.99
N ILE A 32 13.34 0.22 15.96
CA ILE A 32 14.48 -0.30 16.72
C ILE A 32 15.48 -0.97 15.77
N ASP A 33 14.98 -1.81 14.86
CA ASP A 33 15.84 -2.57 13.95
C ASP A 33 16.51 -1.67 12.91
N ILE A 34 15.80 -0.70 12.33
CA ILE A 34 16.32 0.22 11.30
C ILE A 34 17.38 1.17 11.88
N TYR A 35 17.13 1.72 13.07
CA TYR A 35 17.96 2.77 13.66
C TYR A 35 18.88 2.26 14.78
N GLU A 36 18.92 0.94 15.00
CA GLU A 36 19.69 0.27 16.06
C GLU A 36 19.53 0.96 17.43
N LEU A 37 18.27 1.18 17.83
CA LEU A 37 17.97 2.04 18.97
C LEU A 37 18.43 1.43 20.30
N PRO A 38 19.14 2.19 21.16
CA PRO A 38 19.43 1.76 22.53
C PRO A 38 18.16 1.87 23.40
N GLU A 39 18.17 1.21 24.57
CA GLU A 39 17.01 1.14 25.49
C GLU A 39 16.34 2.50 25.76
N HIS A 40 17.12 3.53 26.09
CA HIS A 40 16.58 4.88 26.31
C HIS A 40 15.95 5.49 25.05
N GLY A 41 16.55 5.25 23.88
CA GLY A 41 16.02 5.67 22.58
C GLY A 41 14.69 5.00 22.27
N THR A 42 14.55 3.72 22.60
CA THR A 42 13.32 2.95 22.44
C THR A 42 12.16 3.55 23.23
N THR A 43 12.39 4.01 24.48
CA THR A 43 11.35 4.69 25.27
C THR A 43 10.85 5.96 24.58
N VAL A 44 11.77 6.80 24.09
CA VAL A 44 11.43 8.06 23.40
C VAL A 44 10.63 7.78 22.12
N VAL A 45 11.05 6.80 21.32
CA VAL A 45 10.35 6.45 20.07
C VAL A 45 8.97 5.85 20.35
N LYS A 46 8.82 5.07 21.42
CA LYS A 46 7.50 4.56 21.84
C LYS A 46 6.52 5.69 22.17
N GLU A 47 6.95 6.70 22.93
CA GLU A 47 6.12 7.86 23.27
C GLU A 47 5.76 8.69 22.03
N LEU A 48 6.71 8.84 21.11
CA LEU A 48 6.50 9.49 19.81
C LEU A 48 5.43 8.77 18.98
N ILE A 49 5.52 7.44 18.83
CA ILE A 49 4.53 6.64 18.10
C ILE A 49 3.16 6.81 18.73
N GLN A 50 3.06 6.71 20.06
CA GLN A 50 1.79 6.85 20.77
C GLN A 50 1.16 8.24 20.56
N SER A 51 1.98 9.30 20.53
CA SER A 51 1.53 10.66 20.24
C SER A 51 0.99 10.80 18.82
N LEU A 52 1.74 10.29 17.82
CA LEU A 52 1.31 10.30 16.42
C LEU A 52 0.05 9.46 16.20
N TRP A 53 -0.06 8.32 16.89
CA TRP A 53 -1.23 7.45 16.85
C TRP A 53 -2.48 8.16 17.36
N ASN A 54 -2.37 8.86 18.51
CA ASN A 54 -3.49 9.63 19.06
C ASN A 54 -3.92 10.77 18.13
N GLN A 55 -2.96 11.50 17.53
CA GLN A 55 -3.26 12.52 16.53
C GLN A 55 -4.01 11.93 15.33
N GLN A 56 -3.61 10.74 14.88
CA GLN A 56 -4.27 10.06 13.78
C GLN A 56 -5.69 9.59 14.14
N LEU A 57 -5.92 9.13 15.37
CA LEU A 57 -7.26 8.78 15.86
C LEU A 57 -8.18 10.01 15.95
N GLU A 58 -7.65 11.17 16.37
CA GLU A 58 -8.39 12.44 16.38
C GLU A 58 -8.77 12.88 14.96
N GLU A 59 -7.83 12.78 14.01
CA GLU A 59 -8.08 13.06 12.60
C GLU A 59 -9.11 12.08 12.00
N GLU A 60 -8.96 10.78 12.27
CA GLU A 60 -9.90 9.73 11.85
C GLU A 60 -11.34 10.00 12.33
N ALA A 61 -11.51 10.54 13.54
CA ALA A 61 -12.82 10.87 14.09
C ALA A 61 -13.53 12.00 13.31
N THR A 62 -12.82 12.74 12.46
CA THR A 62 -13.40 13.77 11.58
C THR A 62 -13.76 13.23 10.19
N TRP A 63 -13.34 12.01 9.86
CA TRP A 63 -13.59 11.43 8.55
C TRP A 63 -15.06 11.07 8.40
N PRO A 64 -15.60 11.15 7.18
CA PRO A 64 -16.98 10.76 6.95
C PRO A 64 -17.16 9.24 7.12
N ASP A 65 -18.43 8.83 7.28
CA ASP A 65 -18.81 7.43 7.41
C ASP A 65 -18.77 6.66 6.07
N GLU A 66 -18.53 7.35 4.95
CA GLU A 66 -18.35 6.67 3.66
C GLU A 66 -17.03 5.87 3.60
N PRO A 67 -16.98 4.82 2.77
CA PRO A 67 -15.75 4.06 2.56
C PRO A 67 -14.60 4.95 2.06
N THR A 68 -13.42 4.81 2.68
CA THR A 68 -12.21 5.49 2.23
C THR A 68 -11.76 4.94 0.87
N HIS A 69 -10.85 5.65 0.21
CA HIS A 69 -10.28 5.13 -1.04
C HIS A 69 -9.51 3.81 -0.82
N VAL A 70 -8.90 3.61 0.36
CA VAL A 70 -8.22 2.36 0.69
C VAL A 70 -9.23 1.22 0.90
N GLU A 71 -10.35 1.48 1.56
CA GLU A 71 -11.42 0.47 1.71
C GLU A 71 -12.04 0.09 0.36
N LYS A 72 -12.30 1.08 -0.51
CA LYS A 72 -12.72 0.84 -1.90
C LYS A 72 -11.71 0.00 -2.68
N LEU A 73 -10.42 0.29 -2.51
CA LEU A 73 -9.34 -0.49 -3.12
C LEU A 73 -9.34 -1.93 -2.62
N GLN A 74 -9.50 -2.14 -1.30
CA GLN A 74 -9.61 -3.48 -0.69
C GLN A 74 -10.81 -4.26 -1.24
N THR A 75 -11.98 -3.60 -1.38
CA THR A 75 -13.16 -4.23 -2.00
C THR A 75 -12.89 -4.61 -3.45
N ALA A 76 -12.29 -3.73 -4.25
CA ALA A 76 -11.92 -4.04 -5.64
C ALA A 76 -10.94 -5.21 -5.71
N PHE A 77 -9.92 -5.23 -4.85
CA PHE A 77 -8.92 -6.29 -4.79
C PHE A 77 -9.52 -7.64 -4.39
N SER A 78 -10.41 -7.69 -3.39
CA SER A 78 -11.13 -8.91 -3.03
C SER A 78 -11.92 -9.46 -4.21
N ARG A 79 -12.66 -8.61 -4.95
CA ARG A 79 -13.42 -9.05 -6.13
C ARG A 79 -12.52 -9.55 -7.26
N LEU A 80 -11.37 -8.91 -7.47
CA LEU A 80 -10.37 -9.36 -8.44
C LEU A 80 -9.81 -10.75 -8.10
N GLU A 81 -9.55 -11.01 -6.83
CA GLU A 81 -9.08 -12.33 -6.37
C GLU A 81 -10.17 -13.40 -6.49
N ASP A 82 -11.34 -13.12 -5.92
CA ASP A 82 -12.43 -14.08 -5.76
C ASP A 82 -13.11 -14.43 -7.10
N GLU A 83 -13.34 -13.41 -7.93
CA GLU A 83 -14.14 -13.55 -9.16
C GLU A 83 -13.28 -13.62 -10.43
N ASP A 84 -12.18 -12.86 -10.50
CA ASP A 84 -11.36 -12.74 -11.71
C ASP A 84 -10.07 -13.59 -11.68
N ARG A 85 -9.72 -14.18 -10.52
CA ARG A 85 -8.47 -14.94 -10.32
C ARG A 85 -7.22 -14.11 -10.59
N ILE A 86 -7.23 -12.84 -10.19
CA ILE A 86 -6.08 -11.93 -10.25
C ILE A 86 -5.57 -11.72 -8.83
N ILE A 87 -4.33 -12.14 -8.55
CA ILE A 87 -3.71 -11.97 -7.23
C ILE A 87 -3.53 -10.49 -6.94
N CYS A 88 -4.00 -10.01 -5.80
CA CYS A 88 -3.94 -8.61 -5.43
C CYS A 88 -3.21 -8.40 -4.10
N ARG A 89 -2.08 -7.68 -4.12
CA ARG A 89 -1.30 -7.42 -2.90
C ARG A 89 -1.13 -5.94 -2.60
N MET A 90 -1.37 -5.60 -1.35
CA MET A 90 -1.17 -4.27 -0.80
C MET A 90 0.18 -4.21 -0.11
N ASP A 91 0.90 -3.09 -0.28
CA ASP A 91 2.18 -2.84 0.40
C ASP A 91 3.20 -3.99 0.21
N PHE A 92 3.20 -4.58 -0.98
CA PHE A 92 3.91 -5.83 -1.27
C PHE A 92 5.39 -5.57 -1.51
N THR A 93 6.23 -6.02 -0.58
CA THR A 93 7.69 -5.86 -0.58
C THR A 93 8.14 -4.39 -0.55
N CYS A 94 9.46 -4.18 -0.47
CA CYS A 94 10.02 -2.84 -0.35
C CYS A 94 10.02 -2.04 -1.67
N CYS A 95 10.02 -2.70 -2.84
CA CYS A 95 10.13 -2.04 -4.14
C CYS A 95 9.67 -2.92 -5.31
N GLN A 96 9.53 -2.33 -6.50
CA GLN A 96 9.11 -3.04 -7.71
C GLN A 96 9.97 -4.26 -8.05
N THR A 97 11.29 -4.16 -7.89
CA THR A 97 12.21 -5.27 -8.21
C THR A 97 11.94 -6.49 -7.33
N CYS A 98 11.74 -6.28 -6.02
CA CYS A 98 11.39 -7.36 -5.09
C CYS A 98 10.00 -7.91 -5.40
N GLY A 99 9.01 -7.03 -5.60
CA GLY A 99 7.64 -7.44 -5.91
C GLY A 99 7.56 -8.31 -7.16
N ASN A 100 8.24 -7.93 -8.24
CA ASN A 100 8.29 -8.73 -9.46
C ASN A 100 8.98 -10.09 -9.27
N ALA A 101 9.97 -10.18 -8.38
CA ALA A 101 10.67 -11.43 -8.11
C ALA A 101 9.83 -12.41 -7.27
N GLU A 102 8.93 -11.89 -6.42
CA GLU A 102 8.18 -12.69 -5.44
C GLU A 102 6.74 -13.01 -5.90
N ILE A 103 6.07 -12.12 -6.61
CA ILE A 103 4.62 -12.23 -6.89
C ILE A 103 4.26 -13.49 -7.69
N GLY A 104 5.15 -13.97 -8.55
CA GLY A 104 4.96 -15.20 -9.31
C GLY A 104 4.90 -16.45 -8.43
N GLY A 105 5.51 -16.42 -7.24
CA GLY A 105 5.51 -17.53 -6.30
C GLY A 105 4.17 -17.80 -5.61
N GLU A 106 3.23 -16.84 -5.66
CA GLU A 106 1.89 -17.00 -5.09
C GLU A 106 0.88 -17.60 -6.07
N ALA A 107 1.23 -17.64 -7.36
CA ALA A 107 0.35 -18.11 -8.42
C ALA A 107 0.14 -19.62 -8.39
N ASN A 108 -1.00 -20.05 -8.92
CA ASN A 108 -1.31 -21.44 -9.24
C ASN A 108 -1.99 -21.48 -10.61
N GLU A 109 -2.26 -22.67 -11.13
CA GLU A 109 -2.81 -22.87 -12.48
C GLU A 109 -4.15 -22.14 -12.76
N SER A 110 -4.87 -21.71 -11.74
CA SER A 110 -6.13 -20.98 -11.89
C SER A 110 -5.98 -19.47 -11.95
N HIS A 111 -4.82 -18.93 -11.58
CA HIS A 111 -4.58 -17.49 -11.57
C HIS A 111 -4.19 -17.00 -12.97
N ILE A 112 -4.81 -15.91 -13.40
CA ILE A 112 -4.60 -15.34 -14.74
C ILE A 112 -3.66 -14.13 -14.72
N GLY A 113 -3.39 -13.56 -13.55
CA GLY A 113 -2.46 -12.44 -13.41
C GLY A 113 -2.37 -11.91 -11.99
N TYR A 114 -1.71 -10.77 -11.86
CA TYR A 114 -1.50 -10.11 -10.59
C TYR A 114 -1.71 -8.59 -10.68
N CYS A 115 -1.89 -7.98 -9.52
CA CYS A 115 -1.93 -6.55 -9.29
C CYS A 115 -1.29 -6.24 -7.93
N PHE A 116 -0.34 -5.32 -7.85
CA PHE A 116 0.24 -4.91 -6.57
C PHE A 116 0.72 -3.47 -6.56
N PHE A 117 0.87 -2.94 -5.35
CA PHE A 117 1.72 -1.76 -5.07
C PHE A 117 2.67 -2.11 -3.93
N HIS A 118 3.82 -1.43 -3.87
CA HIS A 118 4.88 -1.71 -2.90
C HIS A 118 5.00 -0.59 -1.85
N GLN A 119 5.84 -0.78 -0.83
CA GLN A 119 6.03 0.19 0.28
C GLN A 119 6.26 1.64 -0.16
N ARG A 120 7.11 1.88 -1.17
CA ARG A 120 7.33 3.25 -1.68
C ARG A 120 6.11 3.87 -2.36
N ASP A 121 5.20 3.07 -2.90
CA ASP A 121 3.94 3.57 -3.45
C ASP A 121 3.00 3.98 -2.30
N THR A 122 2.97 3.20 -1.21
CA THR A 122 2.26 3.55 0.03
C THR A 122 2.77 4.88 0.60
N GLU A 123 4.08 5.04 0.74
CA GLU A 123 4.68 6.30 1.22
C GLU A 123 4.31 7.50 0.34
N THR A 124 4.29 7.29 -0.98
CA THR A 124 3.89 8.32 -1.95
C THR A 124 2.41 8.69 -1.78
N ALA A 125 1.54 7.69 -1.63
CA ALA A 125 0.11 7.90 -1.42
C ALA A 125 -0.20 8.61 -0.10
N VAL A 126 0.48 8.23 0.99
CA VAL A 126 0.40 8.91 2.30
C VAL A 126 0.78 10.38 2.18
N LYS A 127 1.75 10.72 1.33
CA LYS A 127 2.19 12.10 1.05
C LYS A 127 1.28 12.83 0.03
N GLY A 128 0.21 12.18 -0.44
CA GLY A 128 -0.76 12.77 -1.38
C GLY A 128 -0.37 12.68 -2.86
N GLY A 129 0.62 11.85 -3.22
CA GLY A 129 1.11 11.67 -4.59
C GLY A 129 0.31 10.69 -5.45
N GLY A 130 -0.87 10.26 -5.00
CA GLY A 130 -1.66 9.20 -5.64
C GLY A 130 -1.07 7.79 -5.40
N LEU A 131 -1.68 6.78 -6.01
CA LEU A 131 -1.24 5.38 -5.91
C LEU A 131 -0.97 4.79 -7.29
N SER A 132 0.12 4.05 -7.44
CA SER A 132 0.48 3.38 -8.70
C SER A 132 0.45 1.87 -8.53
N LEU A 133 -0.35 1.18 -9.36
CA LEU A 133 -0.51 -0.26 -9.35
C LEU A 133 0.28 -0.88 -10.53
N ARG A 134 1.11 -1.87 -10.21
CA ARG A 134 1.74 -2.76 -11.19
C ARG A 134 0.82 -3.94 -11.40
N TYR A 135 0.82 -4.47 -12.62
CA TYR A 135 0.02 -5.63 -12.98
C TYR A 135 0.66 -6.36 -14.16
N GLY A 136 0.25 -7.60 -14.37
CA GLY A 136 0.74 -8.46 -15.44
C GLY A 136 0.11 -9.85 -15.37
N ASP A 137 0.48 -10.70 -16.32
CA ASP A 137 0.27 -12.15 -16.21
C ASP A 137 1.57 -12.85 -15.72
N PHE A 138 1.55 -14.17 -15.69
CA PHE A 138 2.66 -15.00 -15.21
C PHE A 138 3.49 -15.62 -16.34
N GLU A 139 3.17 -15.33 -17.60
CA GLU A 139 3.80 -15.95 -18.76
C GLU A 139 5.03 -15.16 -19.23
N GLU A 140 6.19 -15.82 -19.38
CA GLU A 140 7.43 -15.15 -19.83
C GLU A 140 7.31 -14.56 -21.25
N ASP A 141 6.57 -15.23 -22.14
CA ASP A 141 6.31 -14.82 -23.52
C ASP A 141 4.91 -14.21 -23.68
N SER A 142 4.46 -13.47 -22.67
CA SER A 142 3.14 -12.84 -22.70
C SER A 142 2.95 -11.90 -23.88
N LYS A 143 1.74 -11.92 -24.43
CA LYS A 143 1.30 -10.95 -25.44
C LYS A 143 0.80 -9.70 -24.74
N ASP A 144 1.19 -8.54 -25.25
CA ASP A 144 0.67 -7.23 -24.83
C ASP A 144 -0.86 -7.22 -24.70
N GLU A 145 -1.59 -7.90 -25.59
CA GLU A 145 -3.04 -8.03 -25.55
C GLU A 145 -3.55 -8.74 -24.27
N THR A 146 -2.87 -9.79 -23.80
CA THR A 146 -3.21 -10.51 -22.57
C THR A 146 -3.06 -9.59 -21.37
N VAL A 147 -1.92 -8.90 -21.27
CA VAL A 147 -1.66 -7.94 -20.19
C VAL A 147 -2.67 -6.80 -20.22
N VAL A 148 -3.00 -6.25 -21.40
CA VAL A 148 -4.04 -5.22 -21.54
C VAL A 148 -5.40 -5.72 -21.07
N ASN A 149 -5.77 -6.96 -21.36
CA ASN A 149 -7.05 -7.51 -20.90
C ASN A 149 -7.10 -7.67 -19.36
N ILE A 150 -5.99 -8.03 -18.71
CA ILE A 150 -5.87 -8.02 -17.25
C ILE A 150 -6.00 -6.61 -16.71
N GLY A 151 -5.27 -5.65 -17.29
CA GLY A 151 -5.36 -4.24 -16.93
C GLY A 151 -6.79 -3.70 -17.03
N ARG A 152 -7.53 -4.04 -18.11
CA ARG A 152 -8.95 -3.68 -18.27
C ARG A 152 -9.84 -4.24 -17.16
N LYS A 153 -9.64 -5.50 -16.75
CA LYS A 153 -10.37 -6.09 -15.62
C LYS A 153 -10.10 -5.34 -14.32
N ILE A 154 -8.84 -5.05 -14.01
CA ILE A 154 -8.43 -4.30 -12.83
C ILE A 154 -9.08 -2.90 -12.85
N VAL A 155 -8.93 -2.16 -13.95
CA VAL A 155 -9.50 -0.83 -14.11
C VAL A 155 -11.03 -0.82 -13.99
N ALA A 156 -11.72 -1.84 -14.52
CA ALA A 156 -13.16 -1.96 -14.38
C ALA A 156 -13.56 -2.10 -12.90
N ARG A 157 -12.96 -3.02 -12.15
CA ARG A 157 -13.26 -3.21 -10.71
C ARG A 157 -12.97 -1.96 -9.89
N LEU A 158 -11.84 -1.29 -10.14
CA LEU A 158 -11.49 -0.05 -9.45
C LEU A 158 -12.51 1.07 -9.72
N ARG A 159 -12.97 1.21 -10.97
CA ARG A 159 -13.98 2.21 -11.35
C ARG A 159 -15.37 1.88 -10.79
N GLU A 160 -15.73 0.60 -10.67
CA GLU A 160 -16.97 0.16 -10.02
C GLU A 160 -17.04 0.57 -8.54
N GLU A 161 -15.91 0.52 -7.82
CA GLU A 161 -15.80 1.02 -6.44
C GLU A 161 -15.70 2.55 -6.36
N GLY A 162 -15.76 3.24 -7.50
CA GLY A 162 -15.73 4.70 -7.60
C GLY A 162 -14.35 5.34 -7.45
N LEU A 163 -13.28 4.60 -7.74
CA LEU A 163 -11.91 5.14 -7.77
C LEU A 163 -11.63 5.83 -9.12
N ASN A 164 -10.88 6.94 -9.07
CA ASN A 164 -10.39 7.62 -10.27
C ASN A 164 -9.18 6.86 -10.81
N VAL A 165 -9.28 6.40 -12.06
CA VAL A 165 -8.24 5.57 -12.68
C VAL A 165 -7.73 6.22 -13.96
N ASP A 166 -6.45 6.56 -13.98
CA ASP A 166 -5.68 6.97 -15.15
C ASP A 166 -4.82 5.80 -15.66
N TRP A 167 -5.27 5.22 -16.77
CA TRP A 167 -4.54 4.18 -17.49
C TRP A 167 -5.00 4.16 -18.95
N ALA A 168 -4.06 4.39 -19.87
CA ALA A 168 -4.32 4.55 -21.31
C ALA A 168 -4.18 3.22 -22.09
N GLU A 169 -4.54 2.10 -21.45
CA GLU A 169 -4.43 0.75 -22.02
C GLU A 169 -3.02 0.35 -22.50
N ASP A 170 -1.98 0.94 -21.89
CA ASP A 170 -0.59 0.62 -22.21
C ASP A 170 -0.08 -0.45 -21.23
N PRO A 171 0.24 -1.68 -21.68
CA PRO A 171 0.68 -2.77 -20.82
C PRO A 171 2.02 -2.50 -20.13
N LYS A 172 2.77 -1.48 -20.58
CA LYS A 172 4.08 -1.12 -20.03
C LYS A 172 4.00 -0.02 -18.97
N LYS A 173 2.80 0.52 -18.72
CA LYS A 173 2.57 1.58 -17.72
C LYS A 173 1.79 1.04 -16.54
N THR A 174 2.07 1.61 -15.37
CA THR A 174 1.26 1.37 -14.18
C THR A 174 -0.15 1.92 -14.35
N ILE A 175 -1.12 1.29 -13.68
CA ILE A 175 -2.45 1.87 -13.48
C ILE A 175 -2.33 2.90 -12.36
N LYS A 176 -2.69 4.15 -12.61
CA LYS A 176 -2.61 5.22 -11.61
C LYS A 176 -3.97 5.53 -11.02
N LEU A 177 -4.00 5.68 -9.71
CA LEU A 177 -5.13 6.22 -8.97
C LEU A 177 -4.79 7.66 -8.57
N ASP A 178 -5.43 8.62 -9.23
CA ASP A 178 -5.21 10.05 -9.00
C ASP A 178 -6.49 10.83 -9.37
N PRO A 179 -7.08 11.62 -8.43
CA PRO A 179 -6.71 11.74 -7.03
C PRO A 179 -6.96 10.45 -6.24
N PHE A 180 -6.03 10.09 -5.35
CA PHE A 180 -6.18 9.00 -4.39
C PHE A 180 -5.79 9.45 -2.98
N GLN A 181 -6.78 9.51 -2.09
CA GLN A 181 -6.56 9.91 -0.71
C GLN A 181 -6.27 8.69 0.16
N TRP A 182 -5.03 8.56 0.63
CA TRP A 182 -4.65 7.50 1.55
C TRP A 182 -5.26 7.76 2.94
N ARG A 183 -6.19 6.89 3.34
CA ARG A 183 -6.85 6.91 4.65
C ARG A 183 -7.12 5.48 5.08
N VAL A 184 -6.43 5.05 6.13
CA VAL A 184 -6.63 3.76 6.79
C VAL A 184 -7.13 4.05 8.20
N ARG A 185 -8.26 3.44 8.56
CA ARG A 185 -8.78 3.49 9.94
C ARG A 185 -7.93 2.57 10.80
N LEU A 186 -7.38 3.08 11.90
CA LEU A 186 -6.45 2.33 12.72
C LEU A 186 -7.21 1.24 13.49
N ASN A 187 -6.75 -0.01 13.41
CA ASN A 187 -7.29 -1.09 14.21
C ASN A 187 -7.11 -0.74 15.70
N ARG A 188 -8.22 -0.74 16.44
CA ARG A 188 -8.25 -0.41 17.89
C ARG A 188 -7.77 -1.56 18.78
N SER A 189 -7.02 -2.52 18.23
CA SER A 189 -6.54 -3.72 18.93
C SER A 189 -5.40 -3.43 19.89
#